data_AF-Q8VH57-F1
#
_entry.id   AF-Q8VH57-F1
#
_cell.length_a   1.000
_cell.length_b   1.000
_cell.length_c   1.000
_cell.angle_alpha   90.00
_cell.angle_beta   90.00
_cell.angle_gamma   90.00
#
_symmetry.space_group_name_H-M   'P 1'
#
loop_
_entity.id
_entity.type
_entity.pdbx_description
1 polymer ?
#
loop_
_entity_poly.entity_id
_entity_poly.type
_entity_poly.pdbx_seq_one_letter_code
_entity_poly.pdbx_strand_id
1 'polypeptide(L)'
;IQKILATGANVILTTGGIDDMCLKYFVEAGAMAVRRVLKRDLKRIAKASGASILSTLANLEGEETFEATMLGQAEEVVQERICDDELILIKNTKARTSASIILRGANDFMCDEMERSLHDALCVVKRVLES
;
A
#
# COMPACT_ATOMS: atom_id res chain seq x y z
N ILE A 1 -0.97 -7.79 17.81
CA ILE A 1 -0.30 -6.47 17.61
C ILE A 1 1.14 -6.52 18.05
N GLN A 2 1.44 -6.88 19.31
CA GLN A 2 2.82 -6.98 19.79
C GLN A 2 3.69 -7.90 18.92
N LYS A 3 3.15 -9.03 18.44
CA LYS A 3 3.86 -9.91 17.50
C LYS A 3 4.25 -9.23 16.17
N ILE A 4 3.38 -8.37 15.63
CA ILE A 4 3.65 -7.62 14.39
C ILE A 4 4.72 -6.55 14.67
N LEU A 5 4.57 -5.80 15.75
CA LEU A 5 5.54 -4.78 16.17
C LEU A 5 6.93 -5.39 16.47
N ALA A 6 6.96 -6.56 17.10
CA ALA A 6 8.19 -7.29 17.41
C ALA A 6 8.99 -7.72 16.17
N THR A 7 8.34 -7.85 15.01
CA THR A 7 9.05 -8.12 13.74
C THR A 7 9.75 -6.92 13.13
N GLY A 8 9.57 -5.71 13.69
CA GLY A 8 10.14 -4.47 13.14
C GLY A 8 9.30 -3.87 12.00
N ALA A 9 8.00 -4.13 11.99
CA ALA A 9 7.08 -3.53 11.02
C ALA A 9 6.85 -2.04 11.32
N ASN A 10 7.40 -1.16 10.49
CA ASN A 10 7.25 0.29 10.65
C ASN A 10 5.97 0.83 10.00
N VAL A 11 5.47 0.17 8.96
CA VAL A 11 4.27 0.59 8.21
C VAL A 11 3.33 -0.59 8.07
N ILE A 12 2.08 -0.41 8.50
CA ILE A 12 1.08 -1.47 8.56
C ILE A 12 -0.14 -1.01 7.77
N LEU A 13 -0.47 -1.75 6.70
CA LEU A 13 -1.62 -1.50 5.84
C LEU A 13 -2.69 -2.54 6.10
N THR A 14 -3.89 -2.11 6.46
CA THR A 14 -5.03 -3.01 6.73
C THR A 14 -6.23 -2.65 5.87
N THR A 15 -6.92 -3.67 5.34
CA THR A 15 -8.17 -3.46 4.59
C THR A 15 -9.35 -3.15 5.50
N GLY A 16 -9.30 -3.60 6.75
CA GLY A 16 -10.35 -3.42 7.75
C GLY A 16 -10.21 -2.12 8.53
N GLY A 17 -11.06 -1.98 9.55
CA GLY A 17 -10.85 -1.01 10.62
C GLY A 17 -9.74 -1.48 11.56
N ILE A 18 -9.15 -0.52 12.27
CA ILE A 18 -8.28 -0.76 13.41
C ILE A 18 -9.00 -0.14 14.60
N ASP A 19 -9.06 -0.87 15.71
CA ASP A 19 -9.64 -0.39 16.97
C ASP A 19 -8.73 0.66 17.62
N ASP A 20 -9.30 1.60 18.39
CA ASP A 20 -8.57 2.76 18.90
C ASP A 20 -7.51 2.36 19.95
N MET A 21 -7.80 1.32 20.75
CA MET A 21 -6.82 0.72 21.65
C MET A 21 -5.61 0.14 20.90
N CYS A 22 -5.85 -0.39 19.70
CA CYS A 22 -4.81 -0.95 18.85
C CYS A 22 -3.95 0.15 18.21
N LEU A 23 -4.57 1.26 17.81
CA LEU A 23 -3.87 2.44 17.28
C LEU A 23 -2.91 3.03 18.31
N LYS A 24 -3.31 3.09 19.58
CA LYS A 24 -2.43 3.58 20.66
C LYS A 24 -1.11 2.80 20.72
N TYR A 25 -1.17 1.47 20.65
CA TYR A 25 0.04 0.63 20.65
C TYR A 25 0.94 0.87 19.43
N PHE A 26 0.36 1.16 18.25
CA PHE A 26 1.15 1.49 17.07
C PHE A 26 1.85 2.84 17.22
N VAL A 27 1.16 3.85 17.75
CA VAL A 27 1.74 5.17 18.01
C VAL A 27 2.86 5.11 19.05
N GLU A 28 2.66 4.39 20.15
CA GLU A 28 3.68 4.20 21.19
C GLU A 28 4.93 3.48 20.68
N ALA A 29 4.77 2.56 19.72
CA ALA A 29 5.87 1.87 19.07
C ALA A 29 6.49 2.64 17.89
N GLY A 30 5.95 3.82 17.54
CA GLY A 30 6.42 4.60 16.39
C GLY A 30 6.11 3.97 15.03
N ALA A 31 5.11 3.08 14.95
CA ALA A 31 4.69 2.43 13.71
C ALA A 31 3.48 3.15 13.09
N MET A 32 3.52 3.38 11.78
CA MET A 32 2.43 3.96 11.01
C MET A 32 1.38 2.89 10.71
N ALA A 33 0.14 3.10 11.14
CA ALA A 33 -0.97 2.21 10.89
C ALA A 33 -2.02 2.86 9.99
N VAL A 34 -2.33 2.21 8.86
CA VAL A 34 -3.31 2.68 7.89
C VAL A 34 -4.49 1.71 7.87
N ARG A 35 -5.69 2.27 8.05
CA ARG A 35 -6.96 1.54 8.05
C ARG A 35 -7.72 1.76 6.74
N ARG A 36 -8.61 0.81 6.40
CA ARG A 36 -9.51 0.87 5.23
C ARG A 36 -8.79 1.07 3.89
N VAL A 37 -7.64 0.45 3.72
CA VAL A 37 -6.92 0.46 2.44
C VAL A 37 -7.66 -0.38 1.40
N LEU A 38 -7.74 0.13 0.17
CA LEU A 38 -8.35 -0.58 -0.94
C LEU A 38 -7.59 -1.89 -1.24
N LYS A 39 -8.32 -3.01 -1.27
CA LYS A 39 -7.74 -4.36 -1.49
C LYS A 39 -7.00 -4.47 -2.83
N ARG A 40 -7.42 -3.73 -3.86
CA ARG A 40 -6.76 -3.69 -5.17
C ARG A 40 -5.34 -3.10 -5.08
N ASP A 41 -5.17 -2.06 -4.26
CA ASP A 41 -3.90 -1.36 -4.12
C ASP A 41 -2.97 -2.12 -3.18
N LEU A 42 -3.51 -2.72 -2.12
CA LEU A 42 -2.74 -3.60 -1.23
C LEU A 42 -2.12 -4.78 -1.99
N LYS A 43 -2.85 -5.37 -2.96
CA LYS A 43 -2.29 -6.40 -3.85
C LYS A 43 -1.15 -5.91 -4.74
N ARG A 44 -1.23 -4.69 -5.24
CA ARG A 44 -0.18 -4.08 -6.08
C ARG A 44 1.04 -3.72 -5.25
N ILE A 45 0.83 -3.09 -4.09
CA ILE A 45 1.88 -2.72 -3.13
C ILE A 45 2.62 -3.96 -2.67
N ALA A 46 1.92 -5.03 -2.27
CA ALA A 46 2.54 -6.28 -1.84
C ALA A 46 3.45 -6.88 -2.93
N LYS A 47 2.99 -6.89 -4.19
CA LYS A 47 3.81 -7.36 -5.32
C LYS A 47 5.00 -6.45 -5.61
N ALA A 48 4.87 -5.15 -5.41
CA ALA A 48 5.93 -4.17 -5.66
C ALA A 48 7.00 -4.21 -4.57
N SER A 49 6.59 -4.25 -3.30
CA SER A 49 7.48 -4.28 -2.13
C SER A 49 8.01 -5.68 -1.79
N GLY A 50 7.41 -6.74 -2.34
CA GLY A 50 7.74 -8.13 -2.01
C GLY A 50 7.05 -8.65 -0.75
N ALA A 51 6.11 -7.89 -0.18
CA ALA A 51 5.33 -8.34 0.98
C ALA A 51 4.36 -9.47 0.60
N SER A 52 4.01 -10.30 1.58
CA SER A 52 2.91 -11.25 1.47
C SER A 52 1.65 -10.73 2.17
N ILE A 53 0.52 -10.75 1.47
CA ILE A 53 -0.77 -10.38 2.07
C ILE A 53 -1.27 -11.54 2.92
N LEU A 54 -1.47 -11.28 4.20
CA LEU A 54 -2.02 -12.27 5.14
C LEU A 54 -3.52 -12.05 5.33
N SER A 55 -4.29 -13.13 5.14
CA SER A 55 -5.72 -13.17 5.49
C SER A 55 -5.94 -13.60 6.94
N THR A 56 -5.02 -14.39 7.50
CA THR A 56 -5.00 -14.83 8.89
C THR A 56 -3.58 -14.77 9.41
N LEU A 57 -3.42 -14.55 10.71
CA LEU A 57 -2.13 -14.60 11.41
C LEU A 57 -1.81 -16.01 11.93
N ALA A 58 -2.69 -16.99 11.70
CA ALA A 58 -2.48 -18.37 12.10
C ALA A 58 -1.59 -19.10 11.09
N ASN A 59 -0.57 -19.78 11.58
CA ASN A 59 0.22 -20.74 10.80
C ASN A 59 -0.52 -22.09 10.67
N LEU A 60 0.01 -22.99 9.84
CA LEU A 60 -0.52 -24.35 9.65
C LEU A 60 -0.60 -25.15 10.96
N GLU A 61 0.20 -24.79 11.96
CA GLU A 61 0.26 -25.40 13.29
C GLU A 61 -0.76 -24.80 14.28
N GLY A 62 -1.56 -23.83 13.87
CA GLY A 62 -2.58 -23.17 14.70
C GLY A 62 -2.03 -22.09 15.63
N GLU A 63 -0.72 -21.86 15.64
CA GLU A 63 -0.10 -20.75 16.38
C GLU A 63 -0.17 -19.44 15.58
N GLU A 64 -0.51 -18.35 16.27
CA GLU A 64 -0.46 -17.02 15.68
C GLU A 64 0.99 -16.54 15.61
N THR A 65 1.58 -16.51 14.41
CA THR A 65 2.92 -15.95 14.23
C THR A 65 2.93 -14.98 13.05
N PHE A 66 3.84 -14.02 13.11
CA PHE A 66 4.08 -13.09 12.01
C PHE A 66 5.58 -13.11 11.77
N GLU A 67 5.99 -13.50 10.57
CA GLU A 67 7.40 -13.65 10.23
C GLU A 67 7.92 -12.41 9.50
N ALA A 68 9.20 -12.08 9.71
CA ALA A 68 9.85 -10.97 9.00
C ALA A 68 9.94 -11.20 7.48
N THR A 69 9.86 -12.46 7.03
CA THR A 69 9.81 -12.85 5.60
C THR A 69 8.58 -12.29 4.89
N MET A 70 7.52 -12.00 5.63
CA MET A 70 6.25 -11.49 5.10
C MET A 70 6.27 -9.97 4.89
N LEU A 71 7.30 -9.28 5.41
CA LEU A 71 7.44 -7.83 5.31
C LEU A 71 7.95 -7.41 3.93
N GLY A 72 7.30 -6.39 3.37
CA GLY A 72 7.78 -5.72 2.16
C GLY A 72 8.89 -4.74 2.46
N GLN A 73 9.69 -4.43 1.43
CA GLN A 73 10.75 -3.44 1.52
C GLN A 73 10.52 -2.30 0.52
N ALA A 74 10.61 -1.08 1.04
CA ALA A 74 10.63 0.17 0.29
C ALA A 74 11.74 1.05 0.85
N GLU A 75 12.30 1.94 0.02
CA GLU A 75 13.32 2.89 0.45
C GLU A 75 12.72 3.95 1.38
N GLU A 76 11.57 4.49 1.00
CA GLU A 76 10.88 5.50 1.78
C GLU A 76 9.36 5.34 1.71
N VAL A 77 8.71 5.62 2.83
CA VAL A 77 7.27 5.74 2.95
C VAL A 77 6.97 7.09 3.57
N VAL A 78 6.34 7.97 2.80
CA VAL A 78 6.11 9.37 3.18
C VAL A 78 4.62 9.67 3.08
N GLN A 79 4.11 10.39 4.07
CA GLN A 79 2.78 11.01 3.99
C GLN A 79 2.96 12.42 3.43
N GLU A 80 2.45 12.67 2.23
CA GLU A 80 2.48 13.97 1.58
C GLU A 80 1.05 14.49 1.41
N ARG A 81 0.84 15.76 1.77
CA ARG A 81 -0.42 16.44 1.48
C ARG A 81 -0.38 16.97 0.07
N ILE A 82 -1.28 16.47 -0.78
CA ILE A 82 -1.41 16.86 -2.16
C ILE A 82 -2.81 17.44 -2.34
N CYS A 83 -2.87 18.74 -2.65
CA CYS A 83 -4.11 19.51 -2.61
C CYS A 83 -4.74 19.46 -1.21
N ASP A 84 -5.99 19.01 -1.10
CA ASP A 84 -6.71 18.88 0.18
C ASP A 84 -6.64 17.48 0.78
N ASP A 85 -6.06 16.52 0.05
CA ASP A 85 -5.95 15.13 0.48
C ASP A 85 -4.56 14.79 1.03
N GLU A 86 -4.52 13.95 2.06
CA GLU A 86 -3.28 13.35 2.56
C GLU A 86 -3.09 11.97 1.96
N LEU A 87 -2.01 11.82 1.20
CA LEU A 87 -1.68 10.59 0.49
C LEU A 87 -0.42 9.96 1.08
N ILE A 88 -0.40 8.64 1.09
CA ILE A 88 0.77 7.86 1.52
C ILE A 88 1.49 7.39 0.26
N LEU A 89 2.71 7.88 0.07
CA LEU A 89 3.57 7.56 -1.05
C LEU A 89 4.62 6.55 -0.59
N ILE A 90 4.56 5.36 -1.18
CA ILE A 90 5.59 4.32 -1.02
C ILE A 90 6.49 4.43 -2.24
N LYS A 91 7.70 4.96 -2.06
CA LYS A 91 8.64 5.20 -3.15
C LYS A 91 9.75 4.15 -3.11
N ASN A 92 10.26 3.81 -4.29
CA ASN A 92 11.37 2.86 -4.51
C ASN A 92 11.19 1.52 -3.77
N THR A 93 10.20 0.76 -4.21
CA THR A 93 9.97 -0.62 -3.75
C THR A 93 11.04 -1.57 -4.29
N LYS A 94 11.57 -2.46 -3.45
CA LYS A 94 12.74 -3.27 -3.81
C LYS A 94 12.47 -4.44 -4.75
N ALA A 95 11.29 -5.07 -4.67
CA ALA A 95 11.05 -6.31 -5.42
C ALA A 95 10.75 -6.03 -6.91
N ARG A 96 9.97 -4.98 -7.19
CA ARG A 96 9.73 -4.48 -8.55
C ARG A 96 9.65 -2.96 -8.54
N THR A 97 10.21 -2.35 -9.58
CA THR A 97 9.98 -0.94 -9.87
C THR A 97 8.52 -0.75 -10.27
N SER A 98 7.81 0.11 -9.54
CA SER A 98 6.43 0.50 -9.83
C SER A 98 6.30 2.00 -9.79
N ALA A 99 5.44 2.55 -10.65
CA ALA A 99 5.11 3.97 -10.68
C ALA A 99 3.60 4.16 -10.60
N SER A 100 3.20 5.27 -9.98
CA SER A 100 1.81 5.72 -9.88
C SER A 100 1.76 7.18 -10.35
N ILE A 101 0.67 7.54 -11.02
CA ILE A 101 0.45 8.89 -11.55
C ILE A 101 -0.72 9.51 -10.79
N ILE A 102 -0.54 10.72 -10.29
CA ILE A 102 -1.59 11.50 -9.63
C ILE A 102 -2.07 12.54 -10.64
N LEU A 103 -3.31 12.40 -11.10
CA LEU A 103 -3.94 13.36 -11.99
C LEU A 103 -4.50 14.54 -11.17
N ARG A 104 -4.37 15.75 -11.72
CA ARG A 104 -4.95 16.96 -11.14
C ARG A 104 -5.70 17.71 -12.24
N GLY A 105 -6.97 17.97 -11.98
CA GLY A 105 -7.85 18.72 -12.89
C GLY A 105 -8.65 19.76 -12.11
N ALA A 106 -9.36 20.62 -12.83
CA ALA A 106 -10.18 21.67 -12.22
C ALA A 106 -11.44 21.11 -11.54
N ASN A 107 -12.08 20.11 -12.16
CA ASN A 107 -13.31 19.47 -11.70
C ASN A 107 -13.20 17.94 -11.85
N ASP A 108 -13.97 17.19 -11.06
CA ASP A 108 -14.00 15.72 -11.10
C ASP A 108 -14.31 15.17 -12.51
N PHE A 109 -15.25 15.79 -13.23
CA PHE A 109 -15.58 15.40 -14.61
C PHE A 109 -14.40 15.49 -15.57
N MET A 110 -13.50 16.48 -15.38
CA MET A 110 -12.28 16.58 -16.19
C MET A 110 -11.26 15.52 -15.78
N CYS A 111 -11.12 15.26 -14.48
CA CYS A 111 -10.24 14.20 -13.98
C CYS A 111 -10.65 12.82 -14.50
N ASP A 112 -11.95 12.51 -14.52
CA ASP A 112 -12.49 11.25 -15.05
C ASP A 112 -12.16 11.07 -16.54
N GLU A 113 -12.30 12.13 -17.33
CA GLU A 113 -11.98 12.08 -18.77
C GLU A 113 -10.46 11.96 -19.02
N MET A 114 -9.65 12.62 -18.18
CA MET A 114 -8.20 12.47 -18.21
C MET A 114 -7.74 11.06 -17.84
N GLU A 115 -8.37 10.42 -16.84
CA GLU A 115 -8.09 9.04 -16.46
C GLU A 115 -8.36 8.08 -17.63
N ARG A 116 -9.50 8.24 -18.29
CA ARG A 116 -9.87 7.44 -19.48
C ARG A 116 -8.88 7.62 -20.62
N SER A 117 -8.55 8.87 -20.94
CA SER A 117 -7.58 9.21 -21.99
C SER A 117 -6.19 8.61 -21.72
N LEU A 118 -5.73 8.68 -20.46
CA LEU A 118 -4.45 8.09 -20.05
C LEU A 118 -4.49 6.56 -20.15
N HIS A 119 -5.60 5.94 -19.75
CA HIS A 119 -5.78 4.50 -19.83
C HIS A 119 -5.68 3.98 -21.27
N ASP A 120 -6.34 4.67 -22.20
CA ASP A 120 -6.30 4.32 -23.62
C ASP A 120 -4.88 4.44 -24.19
N ALA A 121 -4.18 5.53 -23.86
CA ALA A 121 -2.79 5.72 -24.28
C ALA A 121 -1.86 4.60 -23.76
N LEU A 122 -2.00 4.22 -22.49
CA LEU A 122 -1.24 3.11 -21.89
C LEU A 122 -1.57 1.77 -22.55
N CYS A 123 -2.83 1.54 -22.92
CA CYS A 123 -3.24 0.32 -23.62
C CYS A 123 -2.62 0.21 -25.01
N VAL A 124 -2.49 1.32 -25.74
CA VAL A 124 -1.83 1.34 -27.05
C VAL A 124 -0.34 1.02 -26.90
N VAL A 125 0.37 1.70 -25.98
CA VAL A 125 1.80 1.45 -25.73
C VAL A 125 2.04 -0.01 -25.33
N LYS A 126 1.18 -0.56 -24.47
CA LYS A 126 1.24 -1.97 -24.06
C LYS A 126 1.16 -2.91 -25.27
N ARG A 127 0.18 -2.72 -26.16
CA ARG A 127 0.00 -3.57 -27.35
C ARG A 127 1.19 -3.49 -28.31
N VAL A 128 1.78 -2.31 -28.46
CA VAL A 128 2.94 -2.10 -29.33
C VAL A 128 4.18 -2.80 -28.79
N LEU A 129 4.39 -2.81 -27.46
CA LEU A 129 5.54 -3.48 -26.84
C LEU A 129 5.37 -5.01 -26.71
N GLU A 130 4.14 -5.51 -26.73
CA GLU A 130 3.84 -6.95 -26.71
C GLU A 130 3.89 -7.60 -28.11
N SER A 131 3.97 -6.79 -29.19
CA SER A 131 4.13 -7.25 -30.58
C SER A 131 5.60 -7.37 -30.97
#